data_AF-F3FKX8-F1
#
_entry.id   AF-F3FKX8-F1
#
_cell.length_a   1.000
_cell.length_b   1.000
_cell.length_c   1.000
_cell.angle_alpha   90.00
_cell.angle_beta   90.00
_cell.angle_gamma   90.00
#
_symmetry.space_group_name_H-M   'P 1'
#
loop_
_entity.id
_entity.type
_entity.pdbx_description
1 polymer ?
#
loop_
_entity_poly.entity_id
_entity_poly.type
_entity_poly.pdbx_seq_one_letter_code
_entity_poly.pdbx_strand_id
1 'polypeptide(L)'
;GQLLARIKGVRKKLSQELGFLMPTVHIRDNLDLAPSAYRLTLMGVILAEAEIYPDRELAINPGQVFGTLNGITARDPAFGLEAVWIEISQRSQAQSLGYTVVDASTVVATHLNQILYKHSHELIGHEEVQQLMQLLAKSSPKLAEELVPGVLSLSSLLNVLQALLAEHVPVRDIRSIAEAIANNAGKSQDTAALVAAVRVGLSRAIVQSIVGVEPELPVITLEPRLEQILLNSLQKAGQGQEEGVLLEPSMAEKLQRSLIEAAQRQEMQGLPVILLVAGPVRAMLSRFGRLAVPNMHVLAYQEIPDNKQVTIVATVGPNG
;
A
#
# COMPACT_ATOMS: atom_id res chain seq x y z
N GLY A 1 -28.76 3.82 10.05
CA GLY A 1 -27.90 5.02 10.08
C GLY A 1 -27.04 5.09 8.83
N GLN A 2 -26.58 6.29 8.45
CA GLN A 2 -25.78 6.52 7.23
C GLN A 2 -24.42 5.80 7.26
N LEU A 3 -23.80 5.65 8.43
CA LEU A 3 -22.51 4.98 8.61
C LEU A 3 -22.50 3.53 8.11
N LEU A 4 -23.55 2.73 8.39
CA LEU A 4 -23.64 1.33 7.95
C LEU A 4 -23.57 1.20 6.43
N ALA A 5 -24.27 2.07 5.71
CA ALA A 5 -24.26 2.10 4.26
C ALA A 5 -22.87 2.48 3.72
N ARG A 6 -22.19 3.44 4.37
CA ARG A 6 -20.82 3.85 4.00
C ARG A 6 -19.81 2.73 4.23
N ILE A 7 -19.86 2.03 5.37
CA ILE A 7 -18.99 0.88 5.66
C ILE A 7 -19.16 -0.22 4.61
N LYS A 8 -20.40 -0.53 4.22
CA LYS A 8 -20.69 -1.48 3.14
C LYS A 8 -20.10 -1.01 1.80
N GLY A 9 -20.21 0.29 1.51
CA GLY A 9 -19.60 0.91 0.33
C GLY A 9 -18.08 0.80 0.30
N VAL A 10 -17.40 1.11 1.42
CA VAL A 10 -15.95 0.97 1.60
C VAL A 10 -15.51 -0.46 1.31
N ARG A 11 -16.12 -1.45 1.96
CA ARG A 11 -15.80 -2.87 1.72
C ARG A 11 -15.96 -3.26 0.26
N LYS A 12 -17.07 -2.86 -0.38
CA LYS A 12 -17.33 -3.16 -1.79
C LYS A 12 -16.27 -2.56 -2.69
N LYS A 13 -15.93 -1.28 -2.49
CA LYS A 13 -14.89 -0.58 -3.25
C LYS A 13 -13.54 -1.30 -3.11
N LEU A 14 -13.10 -1.53 -1.88
CA LEU A 14 -11.82 -2.20 -1.61
C LEU A 14 -11.78 -3.62 -2.18
N SER A 15 -12.88 -4.36 -2.14
CA SER A 15 -12.93 -5.71 -2.73
C SER A 15 -12.75 -5.68 -4.24
N GLN A 16 -13.32 -4.68 -4.93
CA GLN A 16 -13.16 -4.50 -6.37
C GLN A 16 -11.75 -4.02 -6.74
N GLU A 17 -11.19 -3.15 -5.90
CA GLU A 17 -9.87 -2.55 -6.11
C GLU A 17 -8.75 -3.57 -5.91
N LEU A 18 -8.77 -4.28 -4.78
CA LEU A 18 -7.73 -5.23 -4.38
C LEU A 18 -7.96 -6.64 -4.92
N GLY A 19 -9.20 -7.00 -5.25
CA GLY A 19 -9.51 -8.24 -5.97
C GLY A 19 -9.90 -9.43 -5.12
N PHE A 20 -10.09 -9.27 -3.81
CA PHE A 20 -10.62 -10.31 -2.93
C PHE A 20 -11.77 -9.77 -2.07
N LEU A 21 -12.63 -10.64 -1.55
CA LEU A 21 -13.76 -10.19 -0.73
C LEU A 21 -13.28 -9.71 0.63
N MET A 22 -13.46 -8.43 0.93
CA MET A 22 -13.13 -7.87 2.24
C MET A 22 -14.01 -8.49 3.33
N PRO A 23 -13.44 -8.89 4.49
CA PRO A 23 -14.21 -9.48 5.58
C PRO A 23 -15.24 -8.49 6.15
N THR A 24 -16.25 -9.03 6.85
CA THR A 24 -17.30 -8.20 7.43
C THR A 24 -16.77 -7.38 8.60
N VAL A 25 -17.18 -6.11 8.66
CA VAL A 25 -16.86 -5.21 9.78
C VAL A 25 -17.91 -5.40 10.85
N HIS A 26 -17.50 -5.88 12.02
CA HIS A 26 -18.34 -6.00 13.20
C HIS A 26 -18.38 -4.68 13.96
N ILE A 27 -19.58 -4.21 14.27
CA ILE A 27 -19.79 -2.97 15.03
C ILE A 27 -20.38 -3.37 16.38
N ARG A 28 -19.80 -2.84 17.45
CA ARG A 28 -20.21 -3.12 18.83
C ARG A 28 -20.17 -1.83 19.62
N ASP A 29 -21.15 -1.64 20.49
CA ASP A 29 -21.11 -0.59 21.50
C ASP A 29 -20.07 -0.96 22.56
N ASN A 30 -19.37 0.04 23.08
CA ASN A 30 -18.40 -0.11 24.15
C ASN A 30 -18.58 1.02 25.16
N LEU A 31 -19.05 0.68 26.36
CA LEU A 31 -19.36 1.65 27.42
C LEU A 31 -18.11 2.19 28.12
N ASP A 32 -16.95 1.57 27.90
CA ASP A 32 -15.67 2.04 28.43
C ASP A 32 -15.06 3.18 27.58
N LEU A 33 -15.61 3.44 26.38
CA LEU A 33 -15.18 4.55 25.53
C LEU A 33 -15.87 5.85 25.94
N ALA A 34 -15.19 6.98 25.68
CA ALA A 34 -15.83 8.28 25.76
C ALA A 34 -17.05 8.35 24.81
N PRO A 35 -18.11 9.10 25.15
CA PRO A 35 -19.35 9.14 24.34
C PRO A 35 -19.16 9.53 22.88
N SER A 36 -18.14 10.35 22.61
CA SER A 36 -17.76 10.84 21.29
C SER A 36 -16.56 10.10 20.70
N ALA A 37 -16.19 8.91 21.18
CA ALA A 37 -15.04 8.17 20.67
C ALA A 37 -15.44 6.90 19.90
N TYR A 38 -14.62 6.52 18.93
CA TYR A 38 -14.66 5.19 18.32
C TYR A 38 -13.27 4.57 18.28
N ARG A 39 -13.26 3.24 18.20
CA ARG A 39 -12.06 2.41 18.17
C ARG A 39 -12.13 1.44 17.00
N LEU A 40 -11.05 1.32 16.23
CA LEU A 40 -10.89 0.34 15.18
C LEU A 40 -9.95 -0.77 15.68
N THR A 41 -10.42 -2.00 15.65
CA THR A 41 -9.66 -3.18 16.09
C THR A 41 -9.54 -4.21 14.98
N LEU A 42 -8.38 -4.84 14.87
CA LEU A 42 -8.12 -5.98 14.00
C LEU A 42 -7.64 -7.16 14.84
N MET A 43 -8.29 -8.31 14.73
CA MET A 43 -7.97 -9.52 15.51
C MET A 43 -7.85 -9.26 17.02
N GLY A 44 -8.71 -8.37 17.55
CA GLY A 44 -8.72 -7.97 18.96
C GLY A 44 -7.66 -6.93 19.35
N VAL A 45 -6.75 -6.56 18.44
CA VAL A 45 -5.71 -5.55 18.66
C VAL A 45 -6.23 -4.18 18.23
N ILE A 46 -5.98 -3.16 19.05
CA ILE A 46 -6.35 -1.78 18.76
C ILE A 46 -5.41 -1.23 17.70
N LEU A 47 -5.96 -0.79 16.57
CA LEU A 47 -5.18 -0.17 15.49
C LEU A 47 -5.28 1.34 15.51
N ALA A 48 -6.46 1.88 15.84
CA ALA A 48 -6.67 3.31 15.87
C ALA A 48 -7.86 3.70 16.76
N GLU A 49 -7.82 4.92 17.26
CA GLU A 49 -8.88 5.57 18.02
C GLU A 49 -9.03 7.02 17.56
N ALA A 50 -10.25 7.53 17.60
CA ALA A 50 -10.50 8.93 17.29
C ALA A 50 -11.80 9.42 17.92
N GLU A 51 -11.86 10.73 18.13
CA GLU A 51 -13.08 11.43 18.51
C GLU A 51 -13.92 11.79 17.29
N ILE A 52 -15.22 11.80 17.48
CA ILE A 52 -16.23 12.10 16.48
C ILE A 52 -17.38 12.88 17.12
N TYR A 53 -17.84 13.92 16.43
CA TYR A 53 -18.94 14.78 16.88
C TYR A 53 -20.10 14.64 15.90
N PRO A 54 -21.11 13.78 16.17
CA PRO A 54 -22.15 13.44 15.21
C PRO A 54 -23.03 14.61 14.75
N ASP A 55 -23.08 15.68 15.55
CA ASP A 55 -23.82 16.92 15.34
C ASP A 55 -23.00 18.00 14.59
N ARG A 56 -21.73 17.71 14.26
CA ARG A 56 -20.80 18.62 13.59
C ARG A 56 -20.30 18.07 12.26
N GLU A 57 -19.65 18.94 11.49
CA GLU A 57 -18.89 18.56 10.30
C GLU A 57 -17.40 18.83 10.51
N LEU A 58 -16.55 18.02 9.88
CA LEU A 58 -15.10 18.20 9.93
C LEU A 58 -14.65 19.01 8.71
N ALA A 59 -14.10 20.20 8.96
CA ALA A 59 -13.45 21.03 7.95
C ALA A 59 -11.94 20.73 7.94
N ILE A 60 -11.46 20.10 6.88
CA ILE A 60 -10.08 19.64 6.71
C ILE A 60 -9.31 20.67 5.88
N ASN A 61 -8.12 21.08 6.35
CA ASN A 61 -7.20 21.94 5.62
C ASN A 61 -6.34 21.09 4.66
N PRO A 62 -6.49 21.20 3.33
CA PRO A 62 -5.69 20.44 2.37
C PRO A 62 -4.30 21.06 2.12
N GLY A 63 -3.92 22.12 2.85
CA GLY A 63 -2.63 22.82 2.76
C GLY A 63 -2.73 24.26 2.24
N GLN A 64 -3.86 24.64 1.62
CA GLN A 64 -4.10 25.99 1.11
C GLN A 64 -5.49 26.48 1.53
N VAL A 65 -5.56 27.24 2.61
CA VAL A 65 -6.80 27.85 3.13
C VAL A 65 -6.61 29.34 3.39
N PHE A 66 -7.69 30.11 3.28
CA PHE A 66 -7.67 31.58 3.33
C PHE A 66 -8.31 32.16 4.60
N GLY A 67 -8.12 31.49 5.74
CA GLY A 67 -8.62 31.94 7.04
C GLY A 67 -8.78 30.80 8.04
N THR A 68 -9.13 31.16 9.27
CA THR A 68 -9.42 30.22 10.36
C THR A 68 -10.92 30.08 10.59
N LEU A 69 -11.33 28.92 11.10
CA LEU A 69 -12.71 28.62 11.46
C LEU A 69 -12.89 28.57 12.98
N ASN A 70 -14.07 28.94 13.46
CA ASN A 70 -14.43 28.79 14.86
C ASN A 70 -15.00 27.40 15.09
N GLY A 71 -14.38 26.62 15.96
CA GLY A 71 -14.81 25.27 16.27
C GLY A 71 -13.82 24.53 17.15
N ILE A 72 -13.97 23.20 17.23
CA ILE A 72 -13.08 22.34 18.02
C ILE A 72 -11.92 21.92 17.12
N THR A 73 -10.71 22.38 17.44
CA THR A 73 -9.50 21.99 16.71
C THR A 73 -9.28 20.49 16.82
N ALA A 74 -8.98 19.84 15.71
CA ALA A 74 -8.74 18.41 15.63
C ALA A 74 -7.71 18.08 14.52
N ARG A 75 -7.46 16.79 14.33
CA ARG A 75 -6.78 16.28 13.13
C ARG A 75 -7.68 15.28 12.44
N ASP A 76 -7.65 15.27 11.12
CA ASP A 76 -8.29 14.21 10.34
C ASP A 76 -7.63 12.86 10.69
N PRO A 77 -8.41 11.84 11.12
CA PRO A 77 -7.84 10.59 11.58
C PRO A 77 -7.29 9.70 10.45
N ALA A 78 -7.65 9.95 9.19
CA ALA A 78 -7.20 9.15 8.06
C ALA A 78 -5.81 9.58 7.55
N PHE A 79 -5.54 10.89 7.53
CA PHE A 79 -4.35 11.48 6.91
C PHE A 79 -3.53 12.36 7.87
N GLY A 80 -4.03 12.63 9.08
CA GLY A 80 -3.33 13.46 10.08
C GLY A 80 -3.35 14.97 9.78
N LEU A 81 -4.12 15.39 8.78
CA LEU A 81 -4.24 16.78 8.35
C LEU A 81 -4.89 17.64 9.42
N GLU A 82 -4.51 18.92 9.49
CA GLU A 82 -5.15 19.87 10.39
C GLU A 82 -6.62 20.05 10.02
N ALA A 83 -7.49 20.03 11.03
CA ALA A 83 -8.91 20.12 10.83
C ALA A 83 -9.63 20.83 11.99
N VAL A 84 -10.87 21.24 11.75
CA VAL A 84 -11.72 21.88 12.77
C VAL A 84 -13.12 21.29 12.68
N TRP A 85 -13.67 20.83 13.80
CA TRP A 85 -15.08 20.48 13.90
C TRP A 85 -15.91 21.74 14.00
N ILE A 86 -16.74 21.96 12.99
CA ILE A 86 -17.57 23.16 12.82
C ILE A 86 -19.05 22.83 12.95
N GLU A 87 -19.84 23.83 13.29
CA GLU A 87 -21.30 23.75 13.19
C GLU A 87 -21.71 23.56 11.72
N ILE A 88 -22.80 22.82 11.48
CA ILE A 88 -23.31 22.55 10.11
C ILE A 88 -23.58 23.87 9.35
N SER A 89 -24.00 24.92 10.05
CA SER A 89 -24.25 26.25 9.47
C SER A 89 -22.99 26.94 8.91
N GLN A 90 -21.80 26.56 9.37
CA GLN A 90 -20.52 27.13 8.93
C GLN A 90 -19.98 26.46 7.65
N ARG A 91 -20.65 25.43 7.12
CA ARG A 91 -20.20 24.67 5.94
C ARG A 91 -19.83 25.55 4.75
N SER A 92 -20.75 26.44 4.33
CA SER A 92 -20.53 27.31 3.16
C SER A 92 -19.35 28.26 3.36
N GLN A 93 -19.18 28.77 4.59
CA GLN A 93 -18.04 29.62 4.94
C GLN A 93 -16.73 28.83 4.86
N ALA A 94 -16.66 27.65 5.48
CA ALA A 94 -15.48 26.80 5.43
C ALA A 94 -15.06 26.44 4.01
N GLN A 95 -16.02 26.08 3.15
CA GLN A 95 -15.76 25.81 1.74
C GLN A 95 -15.25 27.05 0.99
N SER A 96 -15.80 28.24 1.26
CA SER A 96 -15.32 29.49 0.65
C SER A 96 -13.88 29.85 1.04
N LEU A 97 -13.42 29.37 2.20
CA LEU A 97 -12.05 29.52 2.70
C LEU A 97 -11.10 28.41 2.19
N GLY A 98 -11.57 27.47 1.38
CA GLY A 98 -10.76 26.39 0.80
C GLY A 98 -10.72 25.09 1.61
N TYR A 99 -11.50 24.97 2.70
CA TYR A 99 -11.55 23.73 3.47
C TYR A 99 -12.38 22.66 2.76
N THR A 100 -11.95 21.40 2.88
CA THR A 100 -12.76 20.24 2.50
C THR A 100 -13.66 19.86 3.68
N VAL A 101 -14.98 19.98 3.51
CA VAL A 101 -15.95 19.75 4.60
C VAL A 101 -16.67 18.41 4.43
N VAL A 102 -16.57 17.55 5.44
CA VAL A 102 -17.14 16.20 5.45
C VAL A 102 -17.97 15.93 6.71
N ASP A 103 -19.03 15.13 6.58
CA ASP A 103 -19.85 14.71 7.72
C ASP A 103 -19.14 13.68 8.61
N ALA A 104 -19.58 13.56 9.87
CA ALA A 104 -19.02 12.63 10.85
C ALA A 104 -19.00 11.16 10.37
N SER A 105 -20.03 10.68 9.68
CA SER A 105 -20.05 9.31 9.17
C SER A 105 -19.02 9.10 8.06
N THR A 106 -18.75 10.13 7.26
CA THR A 106 -17.70 10.13 6.23
C THR A 106 -16.31 10.08 6.86
N VAL A 107 -16.06 10.80 7.96
CA VAL A 107 -14.79 10.74 8.70
C VAL A 107 -14.47 9.31 9.15
N VAL A 108 -15.42 8.65 9.82
CA VAL A 108 -15.25 7.25 10.28
C VAL A 108 -15.05 6.31 9.10
N ALA A 109 -15.82 6.47 8.01
CA ALA A 109 -15.71 5.62 6.83
C ALA A 109 -14.37 5.76 6.10
N THR A 110 -13.84 6.99 5.99
CA THR A 110 -12.54 7.26 5.37
C THR A 110 -11.41 6.67 6.22
N HIS A 111 -11.46 6.83 7.54
CA HIS A 111 -10.47 6.24 8.42
C HIS A 111 -10.50 4.70 8.36
N LEU A 112 -11.69 4.10 8.40
CA LEU A 112 -11.84 2.65 8.22
C LEU A 112 -11.28 2.19 6.86
N ASN A 113 -11.52 2.94 5.78
CA ASN A 113 -10.97 2.62 4.46
C ASN A 113 -9.44 2.57 4.48
N GLN A 114 -8.79 3.56 5.11
CA GLN A 114 -7.33 3.58 5.24
C GLN A 114 -6.80 2.38 6.03
N ILE A 115 -7.43 2.04 7.16
CA ILE A 115 -7.04 0.90 7.98
C ILE A 115 -7.20 -0.42 7.20
N LEU A 116 -8.35 -0.63 6.55
CA LEU A 116 -8.60 -1.85 5.78
C LEU A 116 -7.64 -1.98 4.58
N TYR A 117 -7.32 -0.87 3.90
CA TYR A 117 -6.38 -0.88 2.79
C TYR A 117 -4.96 -1.22 3.25
N LYS A 118 -4.46 -0.52 4.28
CA LYS A 118 -3.13 -0.73 4.87
C LYS A 118 -2.91 -2.15 5.38
N HIS A 119 -3.92 -2.72 6.02
CA HIS A 119 -3.88 -4.06 6.59
C HIS A 119 -4.47 -5.14 5.68
N SER A 120 -4.68 -4.85 4.38
CA SER A 120 -5.31 -5.79 3.44
C SER A 120 -4.59 -7.14 3.33
N HIS A 121 -3.26 -7.15 3.45
CA HIS A 121 -2.44 -8.34 3.47
C HIS A 121 -2.67 -9.24 4.71
N GLU A 122 -3.16 -8.69 5.82
CA GLU A 122 -3.54 -9.44 7.01
C GLU A 122 -5.00 -9.92 6.96
N LEU A 123 -5.82 -9.30 6.09
CA LEU A 123 -7.24 -9.60 5.93
C LEU A 123 -7.53 -10.73 4.95
N ILE A 124 -6.58 -11.06 4.05
CA ILE A 124 -6.71 -12.20 3.16
C ILE A 124 -6.32 -13.49 3.90
N GLY A 125 -7.23 -14.47 3.93
CA GLY A 125 -7.00 -15.78 4.53
C GLY A 125 -7.24 -16.93 3.54
N HIS A 126 -7.24 -18.16 4.05
CA HIS A 126 -7.45 -19.36 3.23
C HIS A 126 -8.80 -19.38 2.52
N GLU A 127 -9.86 -18.85 3.15
CA GLU A 127 -11.21 -18.79 2.56
C GLU A 127 -11.22 -17.89 1.32
N GLU A 128 -10.63 -16.69 1.39
CA GLU A 128 -10.54 -15.77 0.26
C GLU A 128 -9.70 -16.36 -0.87
N VAL A 129 -8.59 -17.03 -0.56
CA VAL A 129 -7.75 -17.69 -1.57
C VAL A 129 -8.51 -18.84 -2.24
N GLN A 130 -9.29 -19.61 -1.48
CA GLN A 130 -10.13 -20.66 -2.04
C GLN A 130 -11.20 -20.08 -2.98
N GLN A 131 -11.81 -18.95 -2.63
CA GLN A 131 -12.76 -18.25 -3.51
C GLN A 131 -12.08 -17.74 -4.80
N LEU A 132 -10.86 -17.19 -4.70
CA LEU A 132 -10.07 -16.79 -5.87
C LEU A 132 -9.77 -18.00 -6.78
N MET A 133 -9.42 -19.14 -6.21
CA MET A 133 -9.21 -20.38 -6.97
C MET A 133 -10.50 -20.87 -7.64
N GLN A 134 -11.66 -20.72 -7.01
CA GLN A 134 -12.94 -21.04 -7.63
C GLN A 134 -13.25 -20.10 -8.82
N LEU A 135 -12.90 -18.82 -8.71
CA LEU A 135 -13.02 -17.87 -9.84
C LEU A 135 -12.06 -18.23 -10.97
N LEU A 136 -10.83 -18.60 -10.65
CA LEU A 136 -9.86 -19.09 -11.63
C LEU A 136 -10.37 -20.36 -12.32
N ALA A 137 -10.88 -21.35 -11.57
CA ALA A 137 -11.39 -22.60 -12.12
C ALA A 137 -12.55 -22.41 -13.10
N LYS A 138 -13.41 -21.40 -12.88
CA LYS A 138 -14.49 -21.05 -13.83
C LYS A 138 -13.97 -20.50 -15.15
N SER A 139 -12.86 -19.77 -15.13
CA SER A 139 -12.35 -19.02 -16.29
C SER A 139 -11.17 -19.72 -17.01
N SER A 140 -10.42 -20.54 -16.28
CA SER A 140 -9.21 -21.24 -16.70
C SER A 140 -9.06 -22.56 -15.89
N PRO A 141 -9.95 -23.55 -16.10
CA PRO A 141 -10.04 -24.76 -15.26
C PRO A 141 -8.72 -25.55 -15.20
N LYS A 142 -8.07 -25.78 -16.35
CA LYS A 142 -6.79 -26.50 -16.41
C LYS A 142 -5.69 -25.81 -15.60
N LEU A 143 -5.60 -24.48 -15.70
CA LEU A 143 -4.62 -23.70 -14.93
C LEU A 143 -4.90 -23.78 -13.43
N ALA A 144 -6.18 -23.76 -13.02
CA ALA A 144 -6.55 -23.90 -11.61
C ALA A 144 -6.17 -25.28 -11.05
N GLU A 145 -6.45 -26.35 -11.80
CA GLU A 145 -6.10 -27.74 -11.44
C GLU A 145 -4.59 -27.96 -11.38
N GLU A 146 -3.84 -27.40 -12.33
CA GLU A 146 -2.38 -27.47 -12.35
C GLU A 146 -1.76 -26.66 -11.21
N LEU A 147 -2.27 -25.45 -10.93
CA LEU A 147 -1.66 -24.54 -9.95
C LEU A 147 -1.75 -25.08 -8.52
N VAL A 148 -2.95 -25.41 -8.04
CA VAL A 148 -3.18 -25.90 -6.67
C VAL A 148 -4.08 -27.14 -6.71
N PRO A 149 -3.67 -28.27 -6.10
CA PRO A 149 -2.47 -28.47 -5.27
C PRO A 149 -1.21 -28.90 -6.05
N GLY A 150 -1.23 -28.87 -7.39
CA GLY A 150 -0.15 -29.44 -8.22
C GLY A 150 1.18 -28.70 -8.10
N VAL A 151 1.23 -27.45 -8.55
CA VAL A 151 2.45 -26.63 -8.55
C VAL A 151 2.77 -26.06 -7.16
N LEU A 152 1.75 -25.65 -6.41
CA LEU A 152 1.87 -25.07 -5.07
C LEU A 152 0.78 -25.58 -4.13
N SER A 153 1.07 -25.50 -2.83
CA SER A 153 0.04 -25.60 -1.79
C SER A 153 -0.83 -24.34 -1.75
N LEU A 154 -2.06 -24.46 -1.23
CA LEU A 154 -2.94 -23.30 -1.00
C LEU A 154 -2.28 -22.25 -0.07
N SER A 155 -1.55 -22.71 0.95
CA SER A 155 -0.83 -21.84 1.87
C SER A 155 0.33 -21.09 1.20
N SER A 156 1.04 -21.74 0.27
CA SER A 156 2.09 -21.09 -0.52
C SER A 156 1.52 -20.00 -1.42
N LEU A 157 0.36 -20.25 -2.05
CA LEU A 157 -0.36 -19.23 -2.82
C LEU A 157 -0.81 -18.06 -1.92
N LEU A 158 -1.37 -18.35 -0.73
CA LEU A 158 -1.72 -17.33 0.25
C LEU A 158 -0.52 -16.42 0.57
N ASN A 159 0.64 -16.99 0.87
CA ASN A 159 1.85 -16.21 1.17
C ASN A 159 2.28 -15.29 0.02
N VAL A 160 2.16 -15.76 -1.24
CA VAL A 160 2.44 -14.93 -2.43
C VAL A 160 1.45 -13.77 -2.52
N LEU A 161 0.15 -14.04 -2.37
CA LEU A 161 -0.89 -13.00 -2.44
C LEU A 161 -0.79 -11.98 -1.30
N GLN A 162 -0.46 -12.43 -0.08
CA GLN A 162 -0.18 -11.55 1.06
C GLN A 162 1.01 -10.63 0.78
N ALA A 163 2.10 -11.17 0.23
CA ALA A 163 3.27 -10.37 -0.12
C ALA A 163 2.98 -9.32 -1.20
N LEU A 164 2.12 -9.63 -2.18
CA LEU A 164 1.66 -8.66 -3.19
C LEU A 164 0.83 -7.54 -2.55
N LEU A 165 -0.16 -7.89 -1.71
CA LEU A 165 -1.03 -6.94 -1.03
C LEU A 165 -0.27 -6.06 -0.02
N ALA A 166 0.78 -6.59 0.61
CA ALA A 166 1.65 -5.82 1.51
C ALA A 166 2.41 -4.69 0.78
N GLU A 167 2.48 -4.77 -0.55
CA GLU A 167 3.04 -3.75 -1.44
C GLU A 167 1.95 -3.04 -2.26
N HIS A 168 0.69 -3.15 -1.83
CA HIS A 168 -0.50 -2.60 -2.48
C HIS A 168 -0.68 -3.04 -3.94
N VAL A 169 -0.17 -4.23 -4.31
CA VAL A 169 -0.42 -4.81 -5.63
C VAL A 169 -1.75 -5.57 -5.61
N PRO A 170 -2.74 -5.16 -6.43
CA PRO A 170 -4.02 -5.86 -6.49
C PRO A 170 -3.90 -7.31 -6.97
N VAL A 171 -4.69 -8.19 -6.38
CA VAL A 171 -4.75 -9.63 -6.71
C VAL A 171 -5.96 -10.02 -7.57
N ARG A 172 -6.64 -9.02 -8.16
CA ARG A 172 -7.83 -9.20 -9.00
C ARG A 172 -7.57 -10.00 -10.28
N ASP A 173 -6.36 -9.89 -10.85
CA ASP A 173 -5.96 -10.63 -12.05
C ASP A 173 -5.33 -11.97 -11.65
N ILE A 174 -6.18 -12.83 -11.04
CA ILE A 174 -5.74 -14.15 -10.57
C ILE A 174 -5.23 -15.04 -11.69
N ARG A 175 -5.67 -14.82 -12.94
CA ARG A 175 -5.17 -15.54 -14.11
C ARG A 175 -3.70 -15.20 -14.37
N SER A 176 -3.36 -13.92 -14.53
CA SER A 176 -1.97 -13.53 -14.78
C SER A 176 -1.05 -13.90 -13.62
N ILE A 177 -1.55 -13.83 -12.38
CA ILE A 177 -0.83 -14.33 -11.19
C ILE A 177 -0.54 -15.83 -11.31
N ALA A 178 -1.57 -16.63 -11.59
CA ALA A 178 -1.43 -18.08 -11.73
C ALA A 178 -0.50 -18.49 -12.87
N GLU A 179 -0.59 -17.83 -14.03
CA GLU A 179 0.30 -18.08 -15.18
C GLU A 179 1.75 -17.75 -14.84
N ALA A 180 2.00 -16.60 -14.20
CA ALA A 180 3.34 -16.20 -13.80
C ALA A 180 3.96 -17.19 -12.79
N ILE A 181 3.15 -17.70 -11.85
CA ILE A 181 3.58 -18.76 -10.92
C ILE A 181 3.88 -20.05 -11.68
N ALA A 182 2.95 -20.56 -12.49
CA ALA A 182 3.10 -21.83 -13.19
C ALA A 182 4.35 -21.85 -14.08
N ASN A 183 4.65 -20.74 -14.76
CA ASN A 183 5.82 -20.60 -15.64
C ASN A 183 7.16 -20.54 -14.89
N ASN A 184 7.17 -20.24 -13.59
CA ASN A 184 8.39 -20.03 -12.81
C ASN A 184 8.58 -20.99 -11.65
N ALA A 185 7.53 -21.69 -11.21
CA ALA A 185 7.59 -22.62 -10.09
C ALA A 185 8.52 -23.82 -10.33
N GLY A 186 8.72 -24.22 -11.59
CA GLY A 186 9.73 -25.24 -11.94
C GLY A 186 11.18 -24.78 -11.73
N LYS A 187 11.43 -23.47 -11.66
CA LYS A 187 12.77 -22.90 -11.36
C LYS A 187 12.97 -22.71 -9.85
N SER A 188 11.93 -22.26 -9.14
CA SER A 188 11.95 -22.07 -7.70
C SER A 188 10.52 -22.02 -7.15
N GLN A 189 10.32 -22.69 -6.02
CA GLN A 189 9.09 -22.58 -5.21
C GLN A 189 9.24 -21.64 -4.02
N ASP A 190 10.40 -20.96 -3.90
CA ASP A 190 10.59 -19.92 -2.90
C ASP A 190 9.59 -18.78 -3.09
N THR A 191 8.95 -18.35 -2.00
CA THR A 191 7.90 -17.33 -2.06
C THR A 191 8.43 -16.01 -2.60
N ALA A 192 9.64 -15.58 -2.23
CA ALA A 192 10.19 -14.31 -2.71
C ALA A 192 10.48 -14.36 -4.21
N ALA A 193 11.00 -15.48 -4.71
CA ALA A 193 11.21 -15.70 -6.14
C ALA A 193 9.88 -15.68 -6.93
N LEU A 194 8.84 -16.35 -6.42
CA LEU A 194 7.51 -16.36 -7.04
C LEU A 194 6.87 -14.97 -7.04
N VAL A 195 6.97 -14.21 -5.94
CA VAL A 195 6.47 -12.83 -5.87
C VAL A 195 7.16 -11.96 -6.91
N ALA A 196 8.49 -12.06 -7.06
CA ALA A 196 9.22 -11.31 -8.09
C ALA A 196 8.74 -11.67 -9.50
N ALA A 197 8.55 -12.96 -9.79
CA ALA A 197 8.05 -13.41 -11.09
C ALA A 197 6.61 -12.91 -11.37
N VAL A 198 5.73 -12.97 -10.37
CA VAL A 198 4.35 -12.47 -10.48
C VAL A 198 4.33 -10.97 -10.72
N ARG A 199 5.14 -10.19 -10.00
CA ARG A 199 5.21 -8.74 -10.20
C ARG A 199 5.67 -8.36 -11.62
N VAL A 200 6.61 -9.09 -12.21
CA VAL A 200 6.98 -8.91 -13.62
C VAL A 200 5.79 -9.20 -14.54
N GLY A 201 5.07 -10.30 -14.30
CA GLY A 201 3.84 -10.63 -15.02
C GLY A 201 2.73 -9.57 -14.90
N LEU A 202 2.69 -8.86 -13.77
CA LEU A 202 1.75 -7.77 -13.48
C LEU A 202 2.31 -6.36 -13.75
N SER A 203 3.48 -6.23 -14.36
CA SER A 203 4.20 -4.96 -14.59
C SER A 203 3.30 -3.83 -15.08
N ARG A 204 2.47 -4.10 -16.09
CA ARG A 204 1.52 -3.12 -16.66
C ARG A 204 0.53 -2.60 -15.61
N ALA A 205 -0.07 -3.51 -14.84
CA ALA A 205 -1.06 -3.16 -13.82
C ALA A 205 -0.42 -2.39 -12.66
N ILE A 206 0.77 -2.81 -12.23
CA ILE A 206 1.54 -2.15 -11.16
C ILE A 206 1.88 -0.72 -11.60
N VAL A 207 2.53 -0.54 -12.75
CA VAL A 207 2.94 0.81 -13.20
C VAL A 207 1.72 1.69 -13.48
N GLN A 208 0.66 1.17 -14.07
CA GLN A 208 -0.58 1.92 -14.26
C GLN A 208 -1.24 2.34 -12.94
N SER A 209 -1.11 1.55 -11.86
CA SER A 209 -1.64 1.95 -10.55
C SER A 209 -0.88 3.11 -9.91
N ILE A 210 0.37 3.35 -10.34
CA ILE A 210 1.25 4.38 -9.78
C ILE A 210 1.19 5.68 -10.58
N VAL A 211 1.35 5.60 -11.91
CA VAL A 211 1.41 6.78 -12.80
C VAL A 211 0.19 6.94 -13.72
N GLY A 212 -0.80 6.06 -13.60
CA GLY A 212 -1.97 6.08 -14.49
C GLY A 212 -1.58 5.87 -15.96
N VAL A 213 -2.03 6.77 -16.82
CA VAL A 213 -1.81 6.70 -18.28
C VAL A 213 -0.55 7.43 -18.74
N GLU A 214 0.17 8.09 -17.83
CA GLU A 214 1.34 8.92 -18.20
C GLU A 214 2.45 8.09 -18.86
N PRO A 215 3.01 8.53 -20.00
CA PRO A 215 4.05 7.78 -20.70
C PRO A 215 5.39 7.81 -19.97
N GLU A 216 5.66 8.88 -19.23
CA GLU A 216 6.88 9.06 -18.46
C GLU A 216 6.77 8.44 -17.07
N LEU A 217 7.87 7.85 -16.63
CA LEU A 217 8.02 7.25 -15.31
C LEU A 217 9.18 7.96 -14.59
N PRO A 218 8.91 9.00 -13.78
CA PRO A 218 9.93 9.67 -12.98
C PRO A 218 10.38 8.72 -11.86
N VAL A 219 11.68 8.40 -11.83
CA VAL A 219 12.24 7.45 -10.85
C VAL A 219 13.44 8.01 -10.12
N ILE A 220 13.53 7.65 -8.86
CA ILE A 220 14.71 7.74 -8.03
C ILE A 220 15.51 6.46 -8.24
N THR A 221 16.83 6.56 -8.44
CA THR A 221 17.73 5.40 -8.57
C THR A 221 18.76 5.37 -7.44
N LEU A 222 19.43 4.23 -7.24
CA LEU A 222 20.56 4.15 -6.32
C LEU A 222 21.86 4.59 -6.99
N GLU A 223 22.79 5.11 -6.19
CA GLU A 223 24.19 5.22 -6.62
C GLU A 223 24.72 3.84 -7.05
N PRO A 224 25.40 3.72 -8.21
CA PRO A 224 25.86 2.42 -8.72
C PRO A 224 26.74 1.64 -7.74
N ARG A 225 27.58 2.33 -6.96
CA ARG A 225 28.43 1.71 -5.94
C ARG A 225 27.60 1.10 -4.82
N LEU A 226 26.55 1.79 -4.37
CA LEU A 226 25.63 1.28 -3.35
C LEU A 226 24.88 0.06 -3.88
N GLU A 227 24.35 0.13 -5.10
CA GLU A 227 23.64 -1.01 -5.72
C GLU A 227 24.53 -2.26 -5.80
N GLN A 228 25.81 -2.10 -6.19
CA GLN A 228 26.79 -3.20 -6.20
C GLN A 228 27.05 -3.79 -4.81
N ILE A 229 27.21 -2.94 -3.78
CA ILE A 229 27.40 -3.39 -2.40
C ILE A 229 26.21 -4.23 -1.94
N LEU A 230 24.98 -3.77 -2.21
CA LEU A 230 23.76 -4.48 -1.86
C LEU A 230 23.64 -5.83 -2.57
N LEU A 231 23.93 -5.87 -3.87
CA LEU A 231 23.90 -7.11 -4.66
C LEU A 231 24.92 -8.14 -4.15
N ASN A 232 26.15 -7.71 -3.87
CA ASN A 232 27.20 -8.58 -3.32
C ASN A 232 26.83 -9.13 -1.94
N SER A 233 26.17 -8.32 -1.12
CA SER A 233 25.75 -8.71 0.23
C SER A 233 24.66 -9.79 0.19
N LEU A 234 23.69 -9.68 -0.73
CA LEU A 234 22.66 -10.70 -0.93
C LEU A 234 23.21 -12.02 -1.46
N GLN A 235 24.18 -11.97 -2.38
CA GLN A 235 24.81 -13.18 -2.90
C GLN A 235 25.52 -13.97 -1.80
N LYS A 236 26.21 -13.30 -0.87
CA LYS A 236 26.87 -13.95 0.28
C LYS A 236 25.86 -14.55 1.25
N ALA A 237 24.78 -13.82 1.56
CA ALA A 237 23.72 -14.32 2.44
C ALA A 237 23.03 -15.59 1.88
N GLY A 238 22.83 -15.65 0.56
CA GLY A 238 22.25 -16.83 -0.11
C GLY A 238 23.13 -18.08 -0.08
N GLN A 239 24.42 -17.96 0.25
CA GLN A 239 25.35 -19.10 0.37
C GLN A 239 25.44 -19.64 1.80
N GLY A 240 24.56 -19.22 2.72
CA GLY A 240 24.57 -19.67 4.11
C GLY A 240 25.70 -19.08 4.95
N GLN A 241 26.36 -18.03 4.47
CA GLN A 241 27.26 -17.22 5.30
C GLN A 241 26.38 -16.34 6.20
N GLU A 242 26.30 -16.69 7.49
CA GLU A 242 25.50 -15.99 8.51
C GLU A 242 25.88 -14.50 8.66
N GLU A 243 27.06 -14.10 8.19
CA GLU A 243 27.49 -12.71 8.04
C GLU A 243 27.09 -12.12 6.67
N GLY A 244 25.82 -12.24 6.30
CA GLY A 244 25.28 -11.44 5.21
C GLY A 244 25.48 -9.97 5.57
N VAL A 245 26.46 -9.30 4.95
CA VAL A 245 26.84 -7.93 5.28
C VAL A 245 25.59 -7.04 5.30
N LEU A 246 25.15 -6.72 6.52
CA LEU A 246 24.16 -5.67 6.75
C LEU A 246 24.77 -4.37 6.26
N LEU A 247 23.96 -3.53 5.61
CA LEU A 247 24.31 -2.12 5.45
C LEU A 247 24.82 -1.60 6.79
N GLU A 248 26.03 -1.04 6.81
CA GLU A 248 26.54 -0.41 8.03
C GLU A 248 25.50 0.62 8.52
N PRO A 249 25.23 0.72 9.83
CA PRO A 249 24.20 1.62 10.35
C PRO A 249 24.34 3.05 9.82
N SER A 250 25.58 3.55 9.74
CA SER A 250 25.87 4.88 9.19
C SER A 250 25.48 5.04 7.72
N MET A 251 25.62 3.98 6.92
CA MET A 251 25.25 3.98 5.50
C MET A 251 23.72 3.90 5.34
N ALA A 252 23.07 3.08 6.17
CA ALA A 252 21.62 2.96 6.21
C ALA A 252 20.96 4.30 6.60
N GLU A 253 21.46 4.99 7.63
CA GLU A 253 20.97 6.31 8.05
C GLU A 253 21.11 7.36 6.93
N LYS A 254 22.27 7.39 6.26
CA LYS A 254 22.50 8.33 5.16
C LYS A 254 21.61 8.04 3.96
N LEU A 255 21.44 6.77 3.61
CA LEU A 255 20.52 6.34 2.55
C LEU A 255 19.08 6.72 2.90
N GLN A 256 18.64 6.48 4.13
CA GLN A 256 17.32 6.85 4.61
C GLN A 256 17.08 8.36 4.47
N ARG A 257 18.07 9.18 4.86
CA ARG A 257 17.98 10.64 4.73
C ARG A 257 17.88 11.08 3.26
N SER A 258 18.73 10.55 2.39
CA SER A 258 18.73 10.87 0.95
C SER A 258 17.40 10.44 0.29
N LEU A 259 16.83 9.30 0.69
CA LEU A 259 15.50 8.87 0.24
C LEU A 259 14.38 9.82 0.69
N ILE A 260 14.37 10.25 1.95
CA ILE A 260 13.37 11.21 2.46
C ILE A 260 13.46 12.53 1.70
N GLU A 261 14.67 13.07 1.53
CA GLU A 261 14.89 14.33 0.80
C GLU A 261 14.44 14.23 -0.66
N ALA A 262 14.75 13.11 -1.35
CA ALA A 262 14.32 12.88 -2.72
C ALA A 262 12.79 12.69 -2.82
N ALA A 263 12.18 11.97 -1.87
CA ALA A 263 10.74 11.78 -1.81
C ALA A 263 9.99 13.09 -1.59
N GLN A 264 10.45 13.93 -0.66
CA GLN A 264 9.84 15.25 -0.40
C GLN A 264 9.86 16.12 -1.66
N ARG A 265 10.95 16.13 -2.43
CA ARG A 265 11.01 16.88 -3.70
C ARG A 265 9.98 16.39 -4.72
N GLN A 266 9.78 15.07 -4.84
CA GLN A 266 8.75 14.49 -5.71
C GLN A 266 7.34 14.84 -5.24
N GLU A 267 7.06 14.71 -3.94
CA GLU A 267 5.77 15.02 -3.35
C GLU A 267 5.41 16.50 -3.53
N MET A 268 6.37 17.42 -3.38
CA MET A 268 6.17 18.85 -3.64
C MET A 268 5.80 19.17 -5.10
N GLN A 269 6.18 18.30 -6.04
CA GLN A 269 5.80 18.40 -7.46
C GLN A 269 4.50 17.67 -7.78
N GLY A 270 3.86 17.03 -6.79
CA GLY A 270 2.67 16.20 -7.01
C GLY A 270 2.96 14.92 -7.79
N LEU A 271 4.23 14.49 -7.85
CA LEU A 271 4.65 13.29 -8.55
C LEU A 271 4.76 12.10 -7.58
N PRO A 272 4.52 10.86 -8.05
CA PRO A 272 4.71 9.68 -7.22
C PRO A 272 6.18 9.48 -6.85
N VAL A 273 6.41 8.87 -5.70
CA VAL A 273 7.75 8.50 -5.22
C VAL A 273 8.05 7.07 -5.65
N ILE A 274 8.92 6.92 -6.64
CA ILE A 274 9.25 5.62 -7.23
C ILE A 274 10.75 5.39 -7.12
N LEU A 275 11.17 4.37 -6.37
CA LEU A 275 12.55 3.89 -6.34
C LEU A 275 12.71 2.73 -7.33
N LEU A 276 13.56 2.91 -8.33
CA LEU A 276 13.88 1.91 -9.34
C LEU A 276 15.23 1.26 -9.05
N VAL A 277 15.23 -0.07 -8.93
CA VAL A 277 16.38 -0.86 -8.45
C VAL A 277 16.52 -2.19 -9.20
N ALA A 278 17.65 -2.87 -9.05
CA ALA A 278 17.81 -4.24 -9.51
C ALA A 278 16.87 -5.23 -8.80
N GLY A 279 16.35 -6.22 -9.54
CA GLY A 279 15.41 -7.23 -9.05
C GLY A 279 15.80 -7.92 -7.72
N PRO A 280 17.05 -8.41 -7.55
CA PRO A 280 17.44 -9.10 -6.32
C PRO A 280 17.34 -8.26 -5.05
N VAL A 281 17.57 -6.94 -5.14
CA VAL A 281 17.54 -6.02 -3.97
C VAL A 281 16.17 -5.41 -3.72
N ARG A 282 15.23 -5.52 -4.68
CA ARG A 282 13.94 -4.85 -4.66
C ARG A 282 13.10 -5.14 -3.42
N ALA A 283 12.96 -6.41 -3.02
CA ALA A 283 12.15 -6.77 -1.85
C ALA A 283 12.71 -6.22 -0.53
N MET A 284 14.04 -6.22 -0.39
CA MET A 284 14.71 -5.65 0.77
C MET A 284 14.56 -4.13 0.81
N LEU A 285 14.79 -3.45 -0.31
CA LEU A 285 14.64 -2.00 -0.43
C LEU A 285 13.18 -1.55 -0.31
N SER A 286 12.23 -2.40 -0.70
CA SER A 286 10.80 -2.17 -0.51
C SER A 286 10.42 -2.13 0.98
N ARG A 287 10.94 -3.07 1.78
CA ARG A 287 10.74 -3.05 3.25
C ARG A 287 11.44 -1.87 3.91
N PHE A 288 12.72 -1.66 3.58
CA PHE A 288 13.50 -0.54 4.11
C PHE A 288 12.87 0.81 3.75
N GLY A 289 12.48 0.95 2.49
CA GLY A 289 11.89 2.13 1.91
C GLY A 289 10.57 2.54 2.55
N ARG A 290 9.65 1.58 2.78
CA ARG A 290 8.37 1.87 3.45
C ARG A 290 8.51 2.40 4.88
N LEU A 291 9.59 2.03 5.58
CA LEU A 291 9.87 2.57 6.92
C LEU A 291 10.30 4.05 6.85
N ALA A 292 11.03 4.42 5.80
CA ALA A 292 11.51 5.77 5.59
C ALA A 292 10.44 6.70 4.98
N VAL A 293 9.73 6.20 3.96
CA VAL A 293 8.77 6.94 3.14
C VAL A 293 7.56 6.02 2.91
N PRO A 294 6.47 6.16 3.70
CA PRO A 294 5.33 5.23 3.66
C PRO A 294 4.66 5.07 2.29
N ASN A 295 4.64 6.14 1.48
CA ASN A 295 4.00 6.17 0.16
C ASN A 295 4.96 5.81 -1.00
N MET A 296 6.18 5.35 -0.70
CA MET A 296 7.15 5.01 -1.74
C MET A 296 6.83 3.67 -2.41
N HIS A 297 6.87 3.67 -3.74
CA HIS A 297 6.81 2.47 -4.55
C HIS A 297 8.23 2.01 -4.93
N VAL A 298 8.55 0.74 -4.75
CA VAL A 298 9.85 0.18 -5.14
C VAL A 298 9.68 -0.83 -6.27
N LEU A 299 10.17 -0.46 -7.45
CA LEU A 299 10.05 -1.23 -8.68
C LEU A 299 11.40 -1.84 -9.08
N ALA A 300 11.35 -3.05 -9.64
CA ALA A 300 12.51 -3.63 -10.30
C ALA A 300 12.61 -3.16 -11.77
N TYR A 301 13.81 -3.12 -12.35
CA TYR A 301 13.97 -2.81 -13.78
C TYR A 301 13.09 -3.69 -14.70
N GLN A 302 12.92 -4.97 -14.34
CA GLN A 302 12.10 -5.92 -15.11
C GLN A 302 10.58 -5.67 -14.96
N GLU A 303 10.16 -4.82 -14.02
CA GLU A 303 8.76 -4.46 -13.81
C GLU A 303 8.33 -3.25 -14.64
N ILE A 304 9.24 -2.65 -15.43
CA ILE A 304 8.93 -1.50 -16.28
C ILE A 304 8.46 -1.99 -17.65
N PRO A 305 7.20 -1.70 -18.05
CA PRO A 305 6.71 -2.05 -19.38
C PRO A 305 7.46 -1.30 -20.48
N ASP A 306 7.63 -1.95 -21.64
CA ASP A 306 8.35 -1.40 -22.80
C ASP A 306 7.78 -0.07 -23.34
N ASN A 307 6.51 0.24 -23.04
CA ASN A 307 5.84 1.46 -23.49
C ASN A 307 6.02 2.65 -22.53
N LYS A 308 6.86 2.52 -21.49
CA LYS A 308 7.14 3.60 -20.53
C LYS A 308 8.53 4.17 -20.76
N GLN A 309 8.65 5.49 -20.67
CA GLN A 309 9.92 6.20 -20.75
C GLN A 309 10.41 6.50 -19.34
N VAL A 310 11.56 5.93 -18.96
CA VAL A 310 12.13 6.15 -17.62
C VAL A 310 12.91 7.45 -17.60
N THR A 311 12.54 8.34 -16.67
CA THR A 311 13.24 9.61 -16.43
C THR A 311 13.82 9.59 -15.03
N ILE A 312 15.15 9.68 -14.91
CA ILE A 312 15.81 9.71 -13.59
C ILE A 312 15.70 11.12 -13.02
N VAL A 313 14.96 11.28 -11.93
CA VAL A 313 14.74 12.58 -11.25
C VAL A 313 15.69 12.80 -10.08
N ALA A 314 16.21 11.72 -9.51
CA ALA A 314 17.23 11.76 -8.46
C ALA A 314 18.02 10.46 -8.44
N THR A 315 19.25 10.54 -7.92
CA THR A 315 20.06 9.38 -7.55
C THR A 315 20.38 9.51 -6.07
N VAL A 316 20.11 8.46 -5.28
CA VAL A 316 20.29 8.46 -3.83
C VAL A 316 21.45 7.54 -3.44
N GLY A 317 22.21 7.98 -2.45
CA GLY A 317 23.27 7.17 -1.86
C GLY A 317 23.83 7.81 -0.60
N PRO A 318 24.83 7.16 0.01
CA PRO A 318 25.37 7.61 1.28
C PRO A 318 26.14 8.93 1.20
N ASN A 319 26.42 9.46 0.01
CA ASN A 319 27.20 10.71 -0.14
C ASN A 319 26.34 11.94 -0.52
N GLY A 320 25.02 11.79 -0.58
CA GLY A 320 24.08 12.86 -0.96
C GLY A 320 23.41 12.55 -2.27
#